data_AF-A0A1W9HBR7-F1
#
_entry.id   AF-A0A1W9HBR7-F1
#
_cell.length_a   1.000
_cell.length_b   1.000
_cell.length_c   1.000
_cell.angle_alpha   90.00
_cell.angle_beta   90.00
_cell.angle_gamma   90.00
#
_symmetry.space_group_name_H-M   'P 1'
#
loop_
_entity.id
_entity.type
_entity.pdbx_description
1 polymer ?
#
loop_
_entity_poly.entity_id
_entity_poly.type
_entity_poly.pdbx_seq_one_letter_code
_entity_poly.pdbx_strand_id
1 'polypeptide(L)'
;MAQHHGVPTRLLDWTTNPLVAAYFAVTAPPKSIKRQLAGRNRLFTPALDAIDCCVVAHRVRKQDMIDASAASDPFAINRIGVLLPRTITSRIATQNGVFTVHPVPNEPWEEPLEVTGQCFTIPGALREFFRQQLFHLGIDPLYLMGGLDGLGARIAWQARENFGLGVLD
;
A
#
# COMPACT_ATOMS: atom_id res chain seq x y z
N MET A 1 -7.13 -7.81 2.05
CA MET A 1 -7.98 -8.80 1.30
C MET A 1 -9.42 -8.32 1.05
N ALA A 2 -10.06 -7.55 1.94
CA ALA A 2 -11.44 -7.09 1.72
C ALA A 2 -11.57 -5.77 0.90
N GLN A 3 -10.62 -4.84 0.98
CA GLN A 3 -10.67 -3.59 0.19
C GLN A 3 -10.42 -3.80 -1.31
N HIS A 4 -9.72 -4.87 -1.70
CA HIS A 4 -9.52 -5.22 -3.12
C HIS A 4 -10.85 -5.58 -3.83
N HIS A 5 -11.92 -5.82 -3.06
CA HIS A 5 -13.27 -6.08 -3.56
C HIS A 5 -14.25 -4.91 -3.31
N GLY A 6 -13.77 -3.73 -2.92
CA GLY A 6 -14.58 -2.51 -2.81
C GLY A 6 -15.56 -2.48 -1.63
N VAL A 7 -15.41 -3.39 -0.65
CA VAL A 7 -16.24 -3.39 0.56
C VAL A 7 -15.69 -2.35 1.53
N PRO A 8 -16.52 -1.41 2.06
CA PRO A 8 -16.08 -0.47 3.08
C PRO A 8 -15.68 -1.24 4.33
N THR A 9 -14.39 -1.26 4.63
CA THR A 9 -13.86 -1.95 5.82
C THR A 9 -13.34 -0.95 6.83
N ARG A 10 -13.60 -1.23 8.11
CA ARG A 10 -12.98 -0.52 9.24
C ARG A 10 -11.46 -0.76 9.32
N LEU A 11 -10.93 -1.68 8.52
CA LEU A 11 -9.54 -2.06 8.48
C LEU A 11 -8.82 -1.29 7.38
N LEU A 12 -7.71 -0.65 7.75
CA LEU A 12 -6.71 -0.10 6.84
C LEU A 12 -5.44 -0.96 6.95
N ASP A 13 -4.87 -1.30 5.79
CA ASP A 13 -3.73 -2.21 5.66
C ASP A 13 -2.40 -1.45 5.86
N TRP A 14 -1.57 -1.92 6.80
CA TRP A 14 -0.21 -1.44 7.10
C TRP A 14 0.79 -2.59 7.01
N THR A 15 2.08 -2.27 6.98
CA THR A 15 3.17 -3.26 7.03
C THR A 15 4.27 -2.79 7.97
N THR A 16 4.91 -3.73 8.69
CA THR A 16 6.13 -3.43 9.46
C THR A 16 7.40 -3.46 8.60
N ASN A 17 7.30 -3.86 7.32
CA ASN A 17 8.42 -3.86 6.40
C ASN A 17 8.40 -2.59 5.52
N PRO A 18 9.34 -1.64 5.73
CA PRO A 18 9.35 -0.38 4.98
C PRO A 18 9.58 -0.58 3.48
N LEU A 19 10.24 -1.67 3.05
CA LEU A 19 10.44 -1.95 1.62
C LEU A 19 9.15 -2.43 0.95
N VAL A 20 8.32 -3.18 1.67
CA VAL A 20 6.97 -3.56 1.21
C VAL A 20 6.10 -2.31 1.09
N ALA A 21 6.16 -1.39 2.08
CA ALA A 21 5.46 -0.12 2.01
C ALA A 21 5.91 0.71 0.81
N ALA A 22 7.23 0.82 0.59
CA ALA A 22 7.80 1.51 -0.56
C ALA A 22 7.35 0.90 -1.89
N TYR A 23 7.31 -0.43 -2.00
CA TYR A 23 6.81 -1.11 -3.20
C TYR A 23 5.38 -0.71 -3.53
N PHE A 24 4.47 -0.74 -2.54
CA PHE A 24 3.08 -0.34 -2.77
C PHE A 24 2.97 1.16 -3.08
N ALA A 25 3.78 2.02 -2.45
CA ALA A 25 3.81 3.44 -2.75
C ALA A 25 4.21 3.71 -4.21
N VAL A 26 5.29 3.11 -4.71
CA VAL A 26 5.79 3.38 -6.07
C VAL A 26 4.97 2.71 -7.16
N THR A 27 4.29 1.60 -6.87
CA THR A 27 3.45 0.87 -7.85
C THR A 27 1.97 1.28 -7.83
N ALA A 28 1.54 2.11 -6.88
CA ALA A 28 0.14 2.55 -6.79
C ALA A 28 -0.29 3.31 -8.07
N PRO A 29 -1.38 2.90 -8.73
CA PRO A 29 -1.85 3.55 -9.94
C PRO A 29 -2.37 4.96 -9.66
N PRO A 30 -2.18 5.92 -10.58
CA PRO A 30 -2.68 7.28 -10.43
C PRO A 30 -4.20 7.31 -10.44
N LYS A 31 -4.80 8.06 -9.52
CA LYS A 31 -6.26 8.30 -9.51
C LYS A 31 -6.61 9.35 -10.56
N SER A 32 -7.70 9.11 -11.29
CA SER A 32 -8.18 10.09 -12.26
C SER A 32 -8.80 11.30 -11.57
N ILE A 33 -8.48 12.48 -12.10
CA ILE A 33 -8.94 13.77 -11.59
C ILE A 33 -9.96 14.35 -12.57
N LYS A 34 -11.05 14.91 -12.04
CA LYS A 34 -12.02 15.67 -12.86
C LYS A 34 -11.49 17.08 -13.07
N ARG A 35 -11.33 17.50 -14.31
CA ARG A 35 -10.92 18.86 -14.66
C ARG A 35 -11.87 19.44 -15.70
N GLN A 36 -12.24 20.70 -15.52
CA GLN A 36 -13.05 21.42 -16.51
C GLN A 36 -12.14 21.93 -17.62
N LEU A 37 -12.42 21.53 -18.87
CA LEU A 37 -11.68 21.97 -20.06
C LEU A 37 -12.70 22.41 -21.11
N ALA A 38 -12.58 23.65 -21.59
CA ALA A 38 -13.51 24.26 -22.55
C ALA A 38 -15.00 24.10 -22.15
N GLY A 39 -15.31 24.34 -20.87
CA GLY A 39 -16.67 24.26 -20.34
C GLY A 39 -17.22 22.86 -20.10
N ARG A 40 -16.47 21.78 -20.40
CA ARG A 40 -16.89 20.39 -20.18
C ARG A 40 -16.04 19.71 -19.11
N ASN A 41 -16.68 18.89 -18.28
CA ASN A 41 -15.97 18.04 -17.32
C ASN A 41 -15.32 16.86 -18.06
N ARG A 42 -14.00 16.74 -17.94
CA ARG A 42 -13.24 15.60 -18.45
C ARG A 42 -12.50 14.91 -17.32
N LEU A 43 -12.37 13.60 -17.46
CA LEU A 43 -11.54 12.79 -16.60
C LEU A 43 -10.11 12.77 -17.16
N PHE A 44 -9.13 13.08 -16.31
CA PHE A 44 -7.72 13.07 -16.67
C PHE A 44 -6.97 12.16 -15.70
N THR A 45 -6.25 11.17 -16.21
CA THR A 45 -5.33 10.37 -15.40
C THR A 45 -3.92 10.90 -15.62
N PRO A 46 -3.28 11.50 -14.60
CA PRO A 46 -1.88 11.90 -14.68
C PRO A 46 -0.96 10.71 -14.95
N ALA A 47 0.17 10.99 -15.61
CA ALA A 47 1.25 10.01 -15.76
C ALA A 47 1.84 9.65 -14.39
N LEU A 48 2.35 8.42 -14.25
CA LEU A 48 2.81 7.90 -12.96
C LEU A 48 4.01 8.69 -12.41
N ASP A 49 4.91 9.09 -13.31
CA ASP A 49 6.13 9.87 -13.04
C ASP A 49 5.85 11.34 -12.69
N ALA A 50 4.64 11.84 -12.99
CA ALA A 50 4.21 13.19 -12.65
C ALA A 50 3.64 13.30 -11.22
N ILE A 51 3.57 12.20 -10.46
CA ILE A 51 2.95 12.18 -9.14
C ILE A 51 3.89 11.57 -8.11
N ASP A 52 4.28 12.40 -7.16
CA ASP A 52 5.01 11.97 -5.98
C ASP A 52 4.20 10.94 -5.19
N CYS A 53 4.88 9.98 -4.60
CA CYS A 53 4.28 9.06 -3.64
C CYS A 53 4.97 9.21 -2.29
N CYS A 54 4.36 8.65 -1.24
CA CYS A 54 4.97 8.70 0.08
C CYS A 54 4.84 7.36 0.81
N VAL A 55 5.84 7.08 1.63
CA VAL A 55 5.78 6.04 2.66
C VAL A 55 5.48 6.73 3.98
N VAL A 56 4.41 6.31 4.63
CA VAL A 56 3.97 6.86 5.92
C VAL A 56 4.36 5.91 7.04
N ALA A 57 5.04 6.44 8.06
CA ALA A 57 5.48 5.70 9.22
C ALA A 57 4.70 6.18 10.46
N HIS A 58 3.89 5.28 11.04
CA HIS A 58 3.15 5.56 12.26
C HIS A 58 3.71 4.76 13.43
N ARG A 59 4.00 5.43 14.55
CA ARG A 59 4.53 4.79 15.75
C ARG A 59 3.39 4.16 16.55
N VAL A 60 3.43 2.84 16.68
CA VAL A 60 2.48 2.09 17.51
C VAL A 60 2.99 1.92 18.94
N ARG A 61 2.15 2.21 19.93
CA ARG A 61 2.42 1.94 21.36
C ARG A 61 1.57 0.77 21.85
N LYS A 62 1.95 0.17 22.99
CA LYS A 62 1.22 -0.95 23.58
C LYS A 62 -0.26 -0.65 23.86
N GLN A 63 -0.56 0.60 24.23
CA GLN A 63 -1.93 1.06 24.50
C GLN A 63 -2.80 1.12 23.23
N ASP A 64 -2.19 1.22 22.05
CA ASP A 64 -2.89 1.32 20.77
C ASP A 64 -3.25 -0.08 20.25
N MET A 65 -2.61 -1.14 20.77
CA MET A 65 -2.87 -2.51 20.36
C MET A 65 -4.24 -2.99 20.83
N ILE A 66 -5.03 -3.52 19.89
CA ILE A 66 -6.32 -4.15 20.15
C ILE A 66 -6.11 -5.66 20.24
N ASP A 67 -6.45 -6.24 21.39
CA ASP A 67 -6.49 -7.69 21.54
C ASP A 67 -7.81 -8.23 20.97
N ALA A 68 -7.75 -8.78 19.75
CA ALA A 68 -8.86 -9.42 19.07
C ALA A 68 -9.49 -10.58 19.85
N SER A 69 -8.77 -11.17 20.81
CA SER A 69 -9.30 -12.27 21.64
C SER A 69 -10.07 -11.78 22.87
N ALA A 70 -9.85 -10.53 23.30
CA ALA A 70 -10.51 -9.91 24.45
C ALA A 70 -11.63 -8.94 24.05
N ALA A 71 -11.56 -8.36 22.85
CA ALA A 71 -12.60 -7.50 22.30
C ALA A 71 -13.79 -8.36 21.84
N SER A 72 -14.83 -8.46 22.67
CA SER A 72 -16.03 -9.25 22.36
C SER A 72 -16.89 -8.65 21.24
N ASP A 73 -16.80 -7.34 21.00
CA ASP A 73 -17.57 -6.63 19.97
C ASP A 73 -16.71 -5.62 19.17
N PRO A 74 -16.54 -5.78 17.84
CA PRO A 74 -15.81 -4.83 17.00
C PRO A 74 -16.49 -3.46 16.86
N PHE A 75 -17.79 -3.35 17.15
CA PHE A 75 -18.51 -2.06 17.11
C PHE A 75 -18.31 -1.22 18.39
N ALA A 76 -17.81 -1.82 19.46
CA ALA A 76 -17.50 -1.11 20.70
C ALA A 76 -16.19 -0.32 20.64
N ILE A 77 -15.41 -0.46 19.56
CA ILE A 77 -14.14 0.24 19.36
C ILE A 77 -14.40 1.71 19.04
N ASN A 78 -14.08 2.60 19.99
CA ASN A 78 -14.31 4.04 19.91
C ASN A 78 -13.05 4.87 19.61
N ARG A 79 -11.93 4.21 19.32
CA ARG A 79 -10.65 4.85 18.97
C ARG A 79 -9.96 4.11 17.84
N ILE A 80 -9.03 4.77 17.17
CA ILE A 80 -8.13 4.10 16.22
C ILE A 80 -7.22 3.18 17.03
N GLY A 81 -7.11 1.92 16.61
CA GLY A 81 -6.22 0.96 17.26
C GLY A 81 -5.64 -0.04 16.27
N VAL A 82 -4.57 -0.70 16.68
CA VAL A 82 -3.76 -1.57 15.84
C VAL A 82 -4.06 -3.03 16.15
N LEU A 83 -4.41 -3.78 15.13
CA LEU A 83 -4.71 -5.20 15.17
C LEU A 83 -3.58 -5.98 14.51
N LEU A 84 -2.94 -6.86 15.28
CA LEU A 84 -1.99 -7.84 14.75
C LEU A 84 -2.74 -9.13 14.42
N PRO A 85 -2.73 -9.59 13.15
CA PRO A 85 -3.38 -10.84 12.79
C PRO A 85 -2.71 -12.03 13.49
N ARG A 86 -3.50 -12.83 14.22
CA ARG A 86 -3.03 -14.05 14.90
C ARG A 86 -2.84 -15.24 13.95
N THR A 87 -3.59 -15.26 12.85
CA THR A 87 -3.54 -16.34 11.85
C THR A 87 -2.85 -15.85 10.59
N ILE A 88 -1.73 -16.47 10.27
CA ILE A 88 -0.85 -16.09 9.17
C ILE A 88 -1.25 -16.92 7.95
N THR A 89 -2.03 -16.35 7.03
CA THR A 89 -1.98 -16.86 5.65
C THR A 89 -0.61 -16.50 5.07
N SER A 90 -0.07 -17.29 4.14
CA SER A 90 1.25 -17.05 3.55
C SER A 90 1.44 -15.62 3.05
N ARG A 91 0.37 -15.02 2.48
CA ARG A 91 0.36 -13.63 2.00
C ARG A 91 0.42 -12.57 3.11
N ILE A 92 -0.16 -12.82 4.28
CA ILE A 92 -0.05 -11.91 5.44
C ILE A 92 1.34 -11.99 6.06
N ALA A 93 1.97 -13.18 6.04
CA ALA A 93 3.34 -13.39 6.47
C ALA A 93 4.34 -12.61 5.61
N THR A 94 4.25 -12.74 4.28
CA THR A 94 5.23 -12.10 3.37
C THR A 94 5.10 -10.59 3.35
N GLN A 95 3.90 -10.06 3.59
CA GLN A 95 3.67 -8.62 3.65
C GLN A 95 3.93 -8.03 5.03
N ASN A 96 4.25 -8.82 6.06
CA ASN A 96 4.30 -8.38 7.46
C ASN A 96 3.11 -7.48 7.83
N GLY A 97 1.91 -7.94 7.44
CA GLY A 97 0.69 -7.14 7.47
C GLY A 97 0.21 -6.83 8.89
N VAL A 98 -0.17 -5.57 9.11
CA VAL A 98 -0.79 -5.05 10.33
C VAL A 98 -2.06 -4.31 9.90
N PHE A 99 -3.09 -4.29 10.73
CA PHE A 99 -4.31 -3.55 10.40
C PHE A 99 -4.57 -2.47 11.44
N THR A 100 -5.04 -1.30 11.03
CA THR A 100 -5.67 -0.36 11.97
C THR A 100 -7.18 -0.46 11.87
N VAL A 101 -7.86 -0.51 13.01
CA VAL A 101 -9.32 -0.46 13.13
C VAL A 101 -9.75 0.97 13.35
N HIS A 102 -10.72 1.43 12.55
CA HIS A 102 -11.24 2.79 12.58
C HIS A 102 -12.66 2.83 13.18
N PRO A 103 -12.94 3.70 14.16
CA PRO A 103 -14.26 3.81 14.79
C PRO A 103 -15.31 4.38 13.82
N VAL A 104 -14.88 5.31 12.95
CA VAL A 104 -15.69 5.94 11.90
C VAL A 104 -15.06 5.64 10.54
N PRO A 105 -15.48 4.57 9.83
CA PRO A 105 -14.81 4.11 8.60
C PRO A 105 -14.94 5.07 7.41
N ASN A 106 -15.86 6.03 7.50
CA ASN A 106 -16.14 7.00 6.45
C ASN A 106 -15.29 8.27 6.59
N GLU A 107 -14.56 8.42 7.69
CA GLU A 107 -13.68 9.56 7.92
C GLU A 107 -12.24 9.17 7.59
N PRO A 108 -11.52 9.98 6.79
CA PRO A 108 -10.11 9.74 6.52
C PRO A 108 -9.28 9.97 7.78
N TRP A 109 -8.26 9.14 7.97
CA TRP A 109 -7.29 9.34 9.03
C TRP A 109 -6.09 10.13 8.50
N GLU A 110 -6.12 11.44 8.67
CA GLU A 110 -5.13 12.37 8.10
C GLU A 110 -3.94 12.63 9.03
N GLU A 111 -4.09 12.41 10.34
CA GLU A 111 -3.04 12.69 11.35
C GLU A 111 -1.64 12.16 10.96
N PRO A 112 -1.45 10.91 10.50
CA PRO A 112 -0.11 10.41 10.14
C PRO A 112 0.53 11.12 8.94
N LEU A 113 -0.26 11.80 8.09
CA LEU A 113 0.21 12.56 6.94
C LEU A 113 0.67 13.97 7.33
N GLU A 114 0.12 14.52 8.41
CA GLU A 114 0.41 15.88 8.87
C GLU A 114 1.65 15.95 9.77
N VAL A 115 2.04 14.84 10.38
CA VAL A 115 3.20 14.81 11.28
C VAL A 115 4.51 14.89 10.50
N THR A 116 5.27 15.96 10.76
CA THR A 116 6.59 16.17 10.14
C THR A 116 7.54 15.01 10.48
N GLY A 117 8.20 14.47 9.46
CA GLY A 117 9.15 13.35 9.60
C GLY A 117 8.52 11.96 9.62
N GLN A 118 7.19 11.83 9.54
CA GLN A 118 6.51 10.54 9.37
C GLN A 118 6.23 10.19 7.90
N CYS A 119 6.49 11.12 6.98
CA CYS A 119 6.27 10.95 5.56
C CYS A 119 7.62 10.97 4.82
N PHE A 120 7.96 9.88 4.15
CA PHE A 120 9.09 9.81 3.22
C PHE A 120 8.56 9.94 1.79
N THR A 121 8.71 11.13 1.22
CA THR A 121 8.27 11.44 -0.14
C THR A 121 9.28 10.90 -1.17
N ILE A 122 8.77 10.13 -2.12
CA ILE A 122 9.48 9.66 -3.31
C ILE A 122 8.95 10.48 -4.49
N PRO A 123 9.80 11.33 -5.10
CA PRO A 123 9.44 12.08 -6.30
C PRO A 123 8.91 11.15 -7.40
N GLY A 124 7.88 11.58 -8.12
CA GLY A 124 7.24 10.79 -9.18
C GLY A 124 8.25 10.26 -10.19
N ALA A 125 9.19 11.11 -10.62
CA ALA A 125 10.27 10.77 -11.55
C ALA A 125 11.21 9.66 -11.05
N LEU A 126 11.29 9.41 -9.74
CA LEU A 126 12.13 8.38 -9.14
C LEU A 126 11.39 7.07 -8.86
N ARG A 127 10.09 6.98 -9.12
CA ARG A 127 9.29 5.79 -8.79
C ARG A 127 9.81 4.52 -9.47
N GLU A 128 10.16 4.60 -10.75
CA GLU A 128 10.68 3.45 -11.48
C GLU A 128 12.09 3.06 -11.00
N PHE A 129 12.94 4.06 -10.71
CA PHE A 129 14.24 3.81 -10.08
C PHE A 129 14.09 3.04 -8.76
N PHE A 130 13.22 3.50 -7.86
CA PHE A 130 12.94 2.82 -6.59
C PHE A 130 12.40 1.40 -6.80
N ARG A 131 11.50 1.22 -7.78
CA ARG A 131 10.95 -0.09 -8.11
C ARG A 131 12.04 -1.08 -8.55
N GLN A 132 12.97 -0.64 -9.38
CA GLN A 132 14.12 -1.45 -9.80
C GLN A 132 15.04 -1.80 -8.62
N GLN A 133 15.31 -0.84 -7.72
CA GLN A 133 16.10 -1.11 -6.51
C GLN A 133 15.40 -2.13 -5.59
N LEU A 134 14.09 -1.98 -5.40
CA LEU A 134 13.28 -2.93 -4.61
C LEU A 134 13.32 -4.33 -5.23
N PHE A 135 13.26 -4.44 -6.56
CA PHE A 135 13.40 -5.72 -7.25
C PHE A 135 14.76 -6.39 -6.97
N HIS A 136 15.87 -5.64 -7.03
CA HIS A 136 17.19 -6.16 -6.67
C HIS A 136 17.29 -6.61 -5.21
N LEU A 137 16.51 -5.98 -4.33
CA LEU A 137 16.40 -6.36 -2.91
C LEU A 137 15.42 -7.54 -2.67
N GLY A 138 14.88 -8.15 -3.73
CA GLY A 138 13.95 -9.28 -3.65
C GLY A 138 12.50 -8.88 -3.29
N ILE A 139 12.17 -7.60 -3.36
CA ILE A 139 10.80 -7.09 -3.15
C ILE A 139 10.14 -6.94 -4.51
N ASP A 140 9.45 -8.00 -4.91
CA ASP A 140 8.82 -8.11 -6.22
C ASP A 140 7.39 -8.69 -6.13
N PRO A 141 6.57 -8.61 -7.21
CA PRO A 141 5.19 -9.09 -7.17
C PRO A 141 5.05 -10.57 -6.79
N LEU A 142 6.00 -11.43 -7.15
CA LEU A 142 6.00 -12.84 -6.76
C LEU A 142 6.18 -13.01 -5.25
N TYR A 143 7.11 -12.27 -4.65
CA TYR A 143 7.29 -12.24 -3.19
C TYR A 143 6.02 -11.76 -2.46
N LEU A 144 5.39 -10.70 -2.96
CA LEU A 144 4.27 -10.03 -2.29
C LEU A 144 2.92 -10.73 -2.48
N MET A 145 2.64 -11.22 -3.68
CA MET A 145 1.33 -11.78 -4.05
C MET A 145 1.34 -13.30 -4.05
N GLY A 146 2.50 -13.90 -4.32
CA GLY A 146 2.66 -15.34 -4.53
C GLY A 146 1.87 -15.87 -5.74
N GLY A 147 1.99 -17.16 -5.97
CA GLY A 147 1.21 -17.87 -6.98
C GLY A 147 1.42 -17.37 -8.42
N LEU A 148 0.49 -17.72 -9.30
CA LEU A 148 0.54 -17.36 -10.72
C LEU A 148 0.30 -15.86 -10.94
N ASP A 149 -0.52 -15.22 -10.11
CA ASP A 149 -0.77 -13.77 -10.21
C ASP A 149 0.51 -12.97 -9.98
N GLY A 150 1.27 -13.30 -8.94
CA GLY A 150 2.55 -12.65 -8.64
C GLY A 150 3.60 -12.93 -9.73
N LEU A 151 3.67 -14.17 -10.22
CA LEU A 151 4.58 -14.51 -11.31
C LEU A 151 4.25 -13.75 -12.59
N GLY A 152 2.97 -13.71 -12.97
CA GLY A 152 2.49 -13.02 -14.16
C GLY A 152 2.74 -11.51 -14.07
N ALA A 153 2.47 -10.90 -12.92
CA ALA A 153 2.75 -9.48 -12.68
C ALA A 153 4.24 -9.16 -12.78
N ARG A 154 5.12 -10.04 -12.28
CA ARG A 154 6.57 -9.89 -12.39
C ARG A 154 7.03 -9.92 -13.85
N ILE A 155 6.66 -10.96 -14.59
CA ILE A 155 7.06 -11.13 -15.99
C ILE A 155 6.53 -9.97 -16.85
N ALA A 156 5.28 -9.57 -16.65
CA ALA A 156 4.66 -8.47 -17.39
C ALA A 156 5.40 -7.15 -17.18
N TRP A 157 5.88 -6.87 -15.97
CA TRP A 157 6.69 -5.68 -15.71
C TRP A 157 8.08 -5.78 -16.35
N GLN A 158 8.78 -6.90 -16.15
CA GLN A 158 10.11 -7.11 -16.73
C GLN A 158 10.11 -6.96 -18.26
N ALA A 159 9.06 -7.45 -18.93
CA ALA A 159 8.88 -7.32 -20.36
C ALA A 159 8.58 -5.87 -20.81
N ARG A 160 7.81 -5.10 -20.02
CA ARG A 160 7.50 -3.70 -20.33
C ARG A 160 8.70 -2.78 -20.17
N GLU A 161 9.49 -2.99 -19.12
CA GLU A 161 10.64 -2.14 -18.80
C GLU A 161 11.95 -2.66 -19.41
N ASN A 162 11.91 -3.78 -20.12
CA ASN A 162 13.09 -4.49 -20.63
C ASN A 162 14.16 -4.72 -19.54
N PHE A 163 13.72 -5.13 -18.33
CA PHE A 163 14.52 -5.14 -17.12
C PHE A 163 14.64 -6.55 -16.51
N GLY A 164 15.87 -6.95 -16.15
CA GLY A 164 16.12 -8.22 -15.45
C GLY A 164 15.82 -9.49 -16.27
N LEU A 165 15.63 -9.35 -17.57
CA LEU A 165 15.58 -10.44 -18.54
C LEU A 165 17.03 -10.78 -18.91
N GLY A 166 17.71 -11.54 -18.05
CA GLY A 166 19.05 -12.02 -18.40
C GLY A 166 19.01 -12.85 -19.68
N VAL A 167 19.68 -12.37 -20.73
CA VAL A 167 20.19 -13.12 -21.89
C VAL A 167 19.14 -13.93 -22.67
N LEU A 168 18.48 -13.27 -23.63
CA LEU A 168 18.03 -13.88 -24.88
C LEU A 168 18.90 -13.34 -26.03
N ASP A 169 20.22 -13.46 -25.89
CA ASP A 169 21.19 -13.34 -27.00
C ASP A 169 22.16 -14.52 -26.92
#